data_AF-A0A847INR9-F1
#
_entry.id   AF-A0A847INR9-F1
#
_cell.length_a   1.000
_cell.length_b   1.000
_cell.length_c   1.000
_cell.angle_alpha   90.00
_cell.angle_beta   90.00
_cell.angle_gamma   90.00
#
_symmetry.space_group_name_H-M   'P 1'
#
loop_
_entity.id
_entity.type
_entity.pdbx_description
1 polymer ?
#
loop_
_entity_poly.entity_id
_entity_poly.type
_entity_poly.pdbx_seq_one_letter_code
_entity_poly.pdbx_strand_id
1 'polypeptide(L)'
;MTKAKKILYVSSEIFPFLPLTDMSYVGRHLPQAVQESGGEIRSFMPKYGCINERRNQLHEVIRLSGMNIIIKDIDRPLIIKVASISAARMQVYFIDNEDYFQRKCTYRDTSDGFFADNDERGIFFARGVLETVKKLRWKP
;
A
#
# COMPACT_ATOMS: atom_id res chain seq x y z
N MET A 1 -8.22 -29.88 -10.59
CA MET A 1 -8.24 -28.82 -9.55
C MET A 1 -8.22 -27.47 -10.25
N THR A 2 -9.23 -26.64 -10.04
CA THR A 2 -9.29 -25.28 -10.59
C THR A 2 -8.18 -24.44 -9.96
N LYS A 3 -7.35 -23.78 -10.78
CA LYS A 3 -6.26 -22.92 -10.30
C LYS A 3 -6.83 -21.83 -9.39
N ALA A 4 -6.24 -21.64 -8.21
CA ALA A 4 -6.62 -20.57 -7.30
C ALA A 4 -6.54 -19.21 -8.02
N LYS A 5 -7.61 -18.41 -7.93
CA LYS A 5 -7.63 -17.06 -8.53
C LYS A 5 -6.64 -16.19 -7.78
N LYS A 6 -5.77 -15.51 -8.53
CA LYS A 6 -4.81 -14.55 -8.00
C LYS A 6 -5.40 -13.15 -8.15
N ILE A 7 -5.59 -12.43 -7.04
CA ILE A 7 -6.23 -11.10 -7.04
C ILE A 7 -5.34 -10.07 -6.34
N LEU A 8 -5.05 -8.97 -7.05
CA LEU A 8 -4.30 -7.83 -6.53
C LEU A 8 -5.27 -6.80 -6.00
N TYR A 9 -5.15 -6.46 -4.73
CA TYR A 9 -5.88 -5.39 -4.08
C TYR A 9 -4.97 -4.18 -3.92
N VAL A 10 -5.46 -3.03 -4.35
CA VAL A 10 -4.78 -1.75 -4.23
C VAL A 10 -5.76 -0.82 -3.56
N SER A 11 -5.50 -0.51 -2.29
CA SER A 11 -6.37 0.35 -1.48
C SER A 11 -5.55 1.47 -0.90
N SER A 12 -6.10 2.67 -0.87
CA SER A 12 -5.48 3.76 -0.14
C SER A 12 -5.62 3.57 1.37
N GLU A 13 -6.69 2.93 1.84
CA GLU A 13 -6.95 2.73 3.26
C GLU A 13 -7.15 1.25 3.62
N ILE A 14 -6.52 0.80 4.70
CA ILE A 14 -6.66 -0.56 5.22
C ILE A 14 -6.64 -0.52 6.75
N PHE A 15 -7.69 -1.08 7.38
CA PHE A 15 -7.74 -1.30 8.82
C PHE A 15 -6.84 -2.51 9.21
N PRO A 16 -6.03 -2.46 10.29
CA PRO A 16 -5.96 -1.43 11.33
C PRO A 16 -4.82 -0.42 11.14
N PHE A 17 -4.20 -0.34 9.95
CA PHE A 17 -3.10 0.60 9.72
C PHE A 17 -3.60 2.05 9.69
N LEU A 18 -4.83 2.27 9.21
CA LEU A 18 -5.57 3.52 9.36
C LEU A 18 -6.84 3.31 10.21
N PRO A 19 -7.43 4.40 10.74
CA PRO A 19 -8.71 4.36 11.46
C PRO A 19 -9.82 3.68 10.66
N LEU A 20 -10.84 3.20 11.37
CA LEU A 20 -11.99 2.55 10.75
C LEU A 20 -12.82 3.58 9.96
N THR A 21 -12.93 3.34 8.66
CA THR A 21 -13.77 4.03 7.68
C THR A 21 -14.39 2.96 6.78
N ASP A 22 -15.38 3.30 5.96
CA ASP A 22 -15.94 2.35 4.99
C ASP A 22 -14.84 1.83 4.03
N MET A 23 -13.96 2.72 3.57
CA MET A 23 -12.83 2.37 2.70
C MET A 23 -11.81 1.47 3.40
N SER A 24 -11.42 1.80 4.63
CA SER A 24 -10.44 0.99 5.37
C SER A 24 -11.00 -0.36 5.80
N TYR A 25 -12.31 -0.44 6.06
CA TYR A 25 -13.04 -1.67 6.32
C TYR A 25 -13.04 -2.58 5.09
N VAL A 26 -13.42 -2.06 3.92
CA VAL A 26 -13.42 -2.83 2.66
C VAL A 26 -12.01 -3.26 2.29
N GLY A 27 -11.03 -2.37 2.37
CA GLY A 27 -9.61 -2.67 2.10
C GLY A 27 -9.02 -3.75 3.00
N ARG A 28 -9.65 -4.02 4.15
CA ARG A 28 -9.30 -5.10 5.07
C ARG A 28 -10.07 -6.40 4.78
N HIS A 29 -11.40 -6.34 4.76
CA HIS A 29 -12.23 -7.55 4.84
C HIS A 29 -12.47 -8.20 3.48
N LEU A 30 -12.51 -7.43 2.39
CA LEU A 30 -12.69 -7.99 1.06
C LEU A 30 -11.49 -8.87 0.63
N PRO A 31 -10.22 -8.42 0.75
CA PRO A 31 -9.08 -9.27 0.45
C PRO A 31 -9.00 -10.49 1.37
N GLN A 32 -9.34 -10.32 2.65
CA GLN A 32 -9.37 -11.40 3.64
C GLN A 32 -10.37 -12.49 3.23
N ALA A 33 -11.62 -12.13 2.89
CA ALA A 33 -12.65 -13.09 2.50
C ALA A 33 -12.24 -13.91 1.27
N VAL A 34 -11.58 -13.28 0.29
CA VAL A 34 -11.04 -13.98 -0.88
C VAL A 34 -9.90 -14.93 -0.50
N GLN A 35 -9.01 -14.52 0.40
CA GLN A 35 -7.94 -15.37 0.91
C GLN A 35 -8.50 -16.61 1.63
N GLU A 36 -9.49 -16.41 2.50
CA GLU A 36 -10.16 -17.47 3.26
C GLU A 36 -10.94 -18.43 2.36
N SER A 37 -11.42 -17.94 1.21
CA SER A 37 -12.05 -18.75 0.16
C SER A 37 -11.06 -19.52 -0.72
N GLY A 38 -9.76 -19.49 -0.39
CA GLY A 38 -8.70 -20.20 -1.12
C GLY A 38 -8.08 -19.42 -2.29
N GLY A 39 -8.39 -18.12 -2.41
CA GLY A 39 -7.76 -17.23 -3.37
C GLY A 39 -6.34 -16.83 -2.94
N GLU A 40 -5.47 -16.60 -3.92
CA GLU A 40 -4.15 -16.00 -3.67
C GLU A 40 -4.25 -14.49 -3.79
N ILE A 41 -3.81 -13.76 -2.76
CA ILE A 41 -3.93 -12.30 -2.77
C ILE A 41 -2.60 -11.58 -2.54
N ARG A 42 -2.55 -10.36 -3.05
CA ARG A 42 -1.56 -9.34 -2.70
C ARG A 42 -2.31 -8.05 -2.40
N SER A 43 -1.99 -7.38 -1.30
CA SER A 43 -2.63 -6.12 -0.92
C SER A 43 -1.59 -5.03 -0.79
N PHE A 44 -1.86 -3.86 -1.38
CA PHE A 44 -0.99 -2.69 -1.36
C PHE A 44 -1.72 -1.48 -0.79
N MET A 45 -0.98 -0.67 -0.03
CA MET A 45 -1.42 0.66 0.41
C MET A 45 -0.25 1.65 0.49
N PRO A 46 -0.50 2.97 0.53
CA PRO A 46 0.53 3.95 0.83
C PRO A 46 0.98 3.86 2.29
N LYS A 47 2.27 4.09 2.55
CA LYS A 47 2.81 4.29 3.91
C LYS A 47 2.54 5.73 4.32
N TYR A 48 1.33 6.08 4.76
CA TYR A 48 1.10 7.42 5.32
C TYR A 48 1.87 7.62 6.63
N GLY A 49 2.27 8.86 6.92
CA GLY A 49 3.12 9.21 8.05
C GLY A 49 2.47 9.02 9.42
N CYS A 50 1.14 8.84 9.46
CA CYS A 50 0.43 8.44 10.67
C CYS A 50 0.54 6.93 10.99
N ILE A 51 1.00 6.11 10.04
CA ILE A 51 1.19 4.67 10.24
C ILE A 51 2.48 4.46 11.03
N ASN A 52 2.33 4.02 12.28
CA ASN A 52 3.47 3.78 13.16
C ASN A 52 4.20 2.48 12.76
N GLU A 53 5.43 2.61 12.26
CA GLU A 53 6.22 1.48 11.78
C GLU A 53 6.56 0.46 12.89
N ARG A 54 6.97 0.94 14.06
CA ARG A 54 7.39 0.08 15.18
C ARG A 54 6.22 -0.73 15.72
N ARG A 55 5.07 -0.08 15.97
CA ARG A 55 3.85 -0.71 16.48
C ARG A 55 3.33 -1.78 15.52
N ASN A 56 3.38 -1.48 14.23
CA ASN A 56 2.85 -2.36 13.19
C ASN A 56 3.90 -3.34 12.63
N GLN A 57 5.14 -3.30 13.14
CA GLN A 57 6.25 -4.14 12.69
C GLN A 57 6.45 -4.06 11.16
N LEU A 58 6.50 -2.83 10.63
CA LEU A 58 6.82 -2.63 9.22
C LEU A 58 8.31 -2.92 9.02
N HIS A 59 8.61 -3.75 8.04
CA HIS A 59 9.99 -4.05 7.64
C HIS A 59 10.18 -3.69 6.19
N GLU A 60 11.31 -3.06 5.88
CA GLU A 60 11.66 -2.80 4.50
C GLU A 60 12.00 -4.09 3.75
N VAL A 61 11.50 -4.22 2.54
CA VAL A 61 11.82 -5.30 1.61
C VAL A 61 12.90 -4.81 0.67
N ILE A 62 14.15 -4.83 1.13
CA ILE A 62 15.33 -4.28 0.43
C ILE A 62 15.41 -4.75 -1.04
N ARG A 63 15.14 -6.04 -1.29
CA ARG A 63 15.14 -6.61 -2.65
C ARG A 63 14.09 -6.00 -3.58
N LEU A 64 13.06 -5.34 -3.06
CA LEU A 64 12.03 -4.65 -3.84
C LEU A 64 12.27 -3.14 -3.91
N SER A 65 12.79 -2.54 -2.83
CA SER A 65 13.19 -1.14 -2.74
C SER A 65 14.36 -0.74 -3.65
N GLY A 66 14.65 0.57 -3.69
CA GLY A 66 15.86 1.15 -4.27
C GLY A 66 15.78 1.47 -5.76
N MET A 67 14.57 1.41 -6.34
CA MET A 67 14.32 1.84 -7.72
C MET A 67 13.76 3.26 -7.70
N ASN A 68 14.02 4.04 -8.75
CA ASN A 68 13.43 5.37 -8.87
C ASN A 68 12.20 5.33 -9.77
N ILE A 69 11.19 6.12 -9.42
CA ILE A 69 10.03 6.41 -10.26
C ILE A 69 10.13 7.86 -10.67
N ILE A 70 10.13 8.11 -11.98
CA ILE A 70 10.12 9.47 -12.51
C ILE A 70 8.70 10.04 -12.43
N ILE A 71 8.54 11.15 -11.72
CA ILE A 71 7.32 11.95 -11.64
C ILE A 71 7.69 13.39 -11.95
N LYS A 72 7.09 14.00 -12.98
CA LYS A 72 7.41 15.37 -13.44
C LYS A 72 8.92 15.61 -13.62
N ASP A 73 9.59 14.67 -14.29
CA ASP A 73 11.04 14.70 -14.54
C ASP A 73 11.94 14.67 -13.29
N ILE A 74 11.37 14.35 -12.12
CA ILE A 74 12.09 14.16 -10.87
C ILE A 74 12.13 12.68 -10.54
N ASP A 75 13.34 12.16 -10.30
CA ASP A 75 13.55 10.83 -9.78
C ASP A 75 13.15 10.75 -8.31
N ARG A 76 12.16 9.92 -8.00
CA ARG A 76 11.68 9.70 -6.63
C ARG A 76 11.98 8.27 -6.19
N PRO A 77 12.71 8.04 -5.09
CA PRO A 77 13.05 6.69 -4.64
C PRO A 77 11.80 5.94 -4.16
N LEU A 78 11.65 4.70 -4.61
CA LEU A 78 10.62 3.76 -4.19
C LEU A 78 11.13 2.89 -3.04
N ILE A 79 10.48 3.01 -1.89
CA ILE A 79 10.71 2.16 -0.72
C ILE A 79 9.52 1.24 -0.57
N ILE A 80 9.77 -0.06 -0.41
CA ILE A 80 8.73 -1.06 -0.20
C ILE A 80 8.84 -1.60 1.21
N LYS A 81 7.79 -1.44 2.01
CA LYS A 81 7.69 -2.07 3.33
C LYS A 81 6.62 -3.15 3.31
N VAL A 82 6.68 -4.05 4.29
CA VAL A 82 5.66 -5.08 4.49
C VAL A 82 5.32 -5.18 5.97
N ALA A 83 4.04 -5.40 6.25
CA ALA A 83 3.57 -5.81 7.56
C ALA A 83 2.46 -6.86 7.42
N SER A 84 2.24 -7.62 8.49
CA SER A 84 1.18 -8.61 8.56
C SER A 84 0.10 -8.14 9.51
N ILE A 85 -1.16 -8.37 9.14
CA ILE A 85 -2.28 -8.21 10.08
C ILE A 85 -2.62 -9.59 10.63
N SER A 86 -2.13 -9.87 11.85
CA SER A 86 -2.16 -11.20 12.47
C SER A 86 -3.56 -11.82 12.50
N ALA A 87 -4.59 -11.03 12.82
CA ALA A 87 -5.97 -11.52 12.92
C ALA A 87 -6.55 -12.08 11.61
N ALA A 88 -6.00 -11.74 10.43
CA ALA A 88 -6.42 -12.35 9.15
C ALA A 88 -5.29 -13.12 8.45
N ARG A 89 -4.12 -13.24 9.08
CA ARG A 89 -2.93 -13.85 8.44
C ARG A 89 -2.67 -13.25 7.05
N MET A 90 -2.84 -11.93 6.93
CA MET A 90 -2.82 -11.20 5.67
C MET A 90 -1.59 -10.29 5.61
N GLN A 91 -0.81 -10.37 4.53
CA GLN A 91 0.33 -9.48 4.29
C GLN A 91 -0.10 -8.26 3.48
N VAL A 92 0.39 -7.09 3.87
CA VAL A 92 0.16 -5.82 3.18
C VAL A 92 1.51 -5.20 2.83
N TYR A 93 1.65 -4.85 1.56
CA TYR A 93 2.81 -4.12 1.04
C TYR A 93 2.53 -2.63 1.09
N PHE A 94 3.51 -1.87 1.54
CA PHE A 94 3.43 -0.44 1.66
C PHE A 94 4.35 0.21 0.62
N ILE A 95 3.78 1.11 -0.16
CA ILE A 95 4.56 2.00 -1.02
C ILE A 95 4.92 3.23 -0.19
N ASP A 96 6.21 3.46 0.02
CA ASP A 96 6.73 4.59 0.78
C ASP A 96 7.66 5.45 -0.10
N ASN A 97 7.69 6.74 0.22
CA ASN A 97 8.56 7.76 -0.34
C ASN A 97 8.58 8.94 0.63
N GLU A 98 9.79 9.44 0.90
CA GLU A 98 10.02 10.47 1.92
C GLU A 98 9.38 11.81 1.56
N ASP A 99 9.23 12.13 0.28
CA ASP A 99 8.63 13.38 -0.17
C ASP A 99 7.10 13.34 -0.14
N TYR A 100 6.51 12.17 -0.40
CA TYR A 100 5.07 12.03 -0.67
C TYR A 100 4.24 11.56 0.52
N PHE A 101 4.76 10.68 1.38
CA PHE A 101 3.90 10.00 2.36
C PHE A 101 4.24 10.26 3.83
N GLN A 102 5.22 11.11 4.15
CA GLN A 102 5.60 11.38 5.56
C GLN A 102 4.61 12.26 6.33
N ARG A 103 3.66 12.92 5.66
CA ARG A 103 2.63 13.72 6.34
C ARG A 103 1.74 12.83 7.21
N LYS A 104 1.38 13.30 8.40
CA LYS A 104 0.45 12.60 9.31
C LYS A 104 -1.00 12.59 8.79
N CYS A 105 -1.30 13.40 7.78
CA CYS A 105 -2.59 13.43 7.11
C CYS A 105 -2.59 12.54 5.85
N THR A 106 -3.77 12.03 5.47
CA THR A 106 -3.94 11.20 4.27
C THR A 106 -4.10 12.07 3.03
N TYR A 107 -5.23 12.76 2.82
CA TYR A 107 -5.51 13.57 1.62
C TYR A 107 -5.77 15.05 1.90
N ARG A 108 -6.17 15.37 3.14
CA ARG A 108 -6.58 16.70 3.55
C ARG A 108 -5.77 17.22 4.72
N ASP A 109 -5.57 18.52 4.79
CA ASP A 109 -4.92 19.19 5.91
C ASP A 109 -5.86 19.31 7.13
N THR A 110 -5.40 19.97 8.19
CA THR A 110 -6.18 20.20 9.42
C THR A 110 -7.36 21.15 9.24
N SER A 111 -7.40 21.87 8.12
CA SER A 111 -8.45 22.81 7.73
C SER A 111 -9.42 22.20 6.70
N ASP A 112 -9.34 20.87 6.50
CA ASP A 112 -10.13 20.09 5.53
C ASP A 112 -9.85 20.39 4.05
N GLY A 113 -8.77 21.14 3.76
CA GLY A 113 -8.32 21.43 2.40
C GLY A 113 -7.55 20.25 1.78
N PHE A 114 -7.81 19.92 0.52
CA PHE A 114 -7.02 18.90 -0.18
C PHE A 114 -5.58 19.38 -0.43
N PHE A 115 -4.61 18.48 -0.25
CA PHE A 115 -3.24 18.76 -0.68
C PHE A 115 -3.15 18.88 -2.21
N ALA A 116 -2.40 19.88 -2.67
CA ALA A 116 -2.20 20.17 -4.09
C ALA A 116 -1.43 19.07 -4.83
N ASP A 117 -0.70 18.21 -4.11
CA ASP A 117 0.13 17.12 -4.66
C ASP A 117 -0.54 15.73 -4.57
N ASN A 118 -1.84 15.67 -4.25
CA ASN A 118 -2.56 14.40 -4.15
C ASN A 118 -2.56 13.60 -5.47
N ASP A 119 -2.55 14.30 -6.60
CA ASP A 119 -2.41 13.72 -7.93
C ASP A 119 -1.05 13.02 -8.11
N GLU A 120 0.05 13.70 -7.78
CA GLU A 120 1.40 13.13 -7.83
C GLU A 120 1.54 11.92 -6.92
N ARG A 121 1.02 12.01 -5.70
CA ARG A 121 1.03 10.92 -4.72
C ARG A 121 0.27 9.71 -5.24
N GLY A 122 -0.89 9.93 -5.87
CA GLY A 122 -1.67 8.88 -6.51
C GLY A 122 -0.93 8.21 -7.68
N ILE A 123 -0.29 9.01 -8.54
CA ILE A 123 0.49 8.50 -9.68
C ILE A 123 1.71 7.71 -9.18
N PHE A 124 2.46 8.24 -8.21
CA PHE A 124 3.61 7.57 -7.60
C PHE A 124 3.18 6.24 -6.98
N PHE A 125 2.08 6.22 -6.23
CA PHE A 125 1.52 5.01 -5.63
C PHE A 125 1.18 3.96 -6.70
N ALA A 126 0.41 4.32 -7.72
CA ALA A 126 0.01 3.40 -8.78
C ALA A 126 1.21 2.83 -9.55
N ARG A 127 2.18 3.68 -9.91
CA ARG A 127 3.43 3.25 -10.56
C ARG A 127 4.25 2.34 -9.66
N GLY A 128 4.37 2.69 -8.37
CA GLY A 128 5.10 1.90 -7.39
C GLY A 128 4.52 0.50 -7.20
N VAL A 129 3.19 0.37 -7.19
CA VAL A 129 2.51 -0.94 -7.17
C VAL A 129 2.86 -1.75 -8.41
N LEU A 130 2.73 -1.17 -9.61
CA LEU A 130 2.98 -1.88 -10.87
C LEU A 130 4.44 -2.38 -10.97
N GLU A 131 5.42 -1.53 -10.66
CA GLU A 131 6.83 -1.92 -10.66
C GLU A 131 7.13 -3.01 -9.63
N THR A 132 6.51 -2.92 -8.45
CA THR A 132 6.67 -3.94 -7.41
C THR A 132 6.09 -5.28 -7.84
N VAL A 133 4.90 -5.29 -8.45
CA VAL A 133 4.24 -6.52 -8.94
C VAL A 133 5.07 -7.19 -10.04
N LYS A 134 5.63 -6.41 -10.97
CA LYS A 134 6.56 -6.91 -12.01
C LYS A 134 7.78 -7.58 -11.37
N LYS A 135 8.40 -6.94 -10.37
CA LYS A 135 9.59 -7.44 -9.67
C LYS A 135 9.30 -8.69 -8.83
N LEU A 136 8.09 -8.79 -8.27
CA LEU A 136 7.59 -9.99 -7.61
C LEU A 136 7.30 -11.15 -8.59
N ARG A 137 7.29 -10.90 -9.90
CA ARG A 137 6.86 -11.85 -10.95
C ARG A 137 5.47 -12.42 -10.67
N TRP A 138 4.61 -11.64 -10.01
CA TRP A 138 3.27 -12.06 -9.62
C TRP A 138 2.28 -11.63 -10.70
N LYS A 139 1.65 -12.61 -11.35
CA LYS A 139 0.68 -12.39 -12.42
C LYS A 139 -0.69 -12.87 -11.94
N PRO A 140 -1.69 -11.98 -11.82
CA PRO A 140 -3.06 -12.38 -11.52
C PRO A 140 -3.63 -13.32 -12.59
#